data_AF-A0A948UKC1-F1
#
_entry.id   AF-A0A948UKC1-F1
#
_cell.length_a   1.000
_cell.length_b   1.000
_cell.length_c   1.000
_cell.angle_alpha   90.00
_cell.angle_beta   90.00
_cell.angle_gamma   90.00
#
_symmetry.space_group_name_H-M   'P 1'
#
loop_
_entity.id
_entity.type
_entity.pdbx_description
1 polymer ?
#
loop_
_entity_poly.entity_id
_entity_poly.type
_entity_poly.pdbx_seq_one_letter_code
_entity_poly.pdbx_strand_id
1 'polypeptide(L)'
;MFIKKIHGRQILDSRGNPTVECDVELENGIIGRAAVPSGASTGINEAVELRDGDPKKYLGAGVLKAVENVNSVIAKTIVGIDSEDQEKIDEKMIELDGTENKAKLGANAILSVSLACAKAAAKTMHNPLFAYIAGIKGKHSYLLPVPMMNIINGGKHANFSTDIQEYMILPVGAGSFSEALRWGAEVFHHLGKIIKEKGYDTTVGDEGGYAPQVKGGNSEPFELIAEAVANAGYSMGKDIVLGIDAAASEFFQNNKYVLRKEGKSLTSEEMVEWISDLINKYPIVSLEDCLDQGDWDGWQLLTARIGKTKQIVGDDLLVTNIKFLDKGI
;
A
#
# COMPACT_ATOMS: atom_id res chain seq x y z
N MET A 1 31.98 -0.28 2.95
CA MET A 1 32.18 -1.77 3.00
C MET A 1 31.71 -2.38 1.68
N PHE A 2 32.50 -3.20 0.98
CA PHE A 2 32.15 -3.62 -0.39
C PHE A 2 31.19 -4.82 -0.46
N ILE A 3 30.31 -4.80 -1.47
CA ILE A 3 29.43 -5.91 -1.82
C ILE A 3 30.27 -7.06 -2.39
N LYS A 4 30.17 -8.24 -1.79
CA LYS A 4 30.91 -9.44 -2.19
C LYS A 4 30.07 -10.39 -3.03
N LYS A 5 28.81 -10.61 -2.66
CA LYS A 5 27.93 -11.57 -3.33
C LYS A 5 26.47 -11.16 -3.23
N ILE A 6 25.72 -11.48 -4.26
CA ILE A 6 24.28 -11.28 -4.32
C ILE A 6 23.61 -12.58 -4.71
N HIS A 7 22.48 -12.88 -4.08
CA HIS A 7 21.71 -14.06 -4.39
C HIS A 7 20.21 -13.80 -4.30
N GLY A 8 19.53 -13.88 -5.43
CA GLY A 8 18.08 -13.83 -5.55
C GLY A 8 17.44 -15.22 -5.51
N ARG A 9 16.22 -15.30 -4.97
CA ARG A 9 15.39 -16.51 -4.93
C ARG A 9 13.91 -16.17 -5.05
N GLN A 10 13.13 -17.16 -5.46
CA GLN A 10 11.67 -17.08 -5.45
C GLN A 10 11.15 -17.56 -4.09
N ILE A 11 10.28 -16.76 -3.47
CA ILE A 11 9.51 -17.12 -2.26
C ILE A 11 8.01 -16.89 -2.52
N LEU A 12 7.14 -17.16 -1.53
CA LEU A 12 5.71 -16.88 -1.60
C LEU A 12 5.34 -15.66 -0.75
N ASP A 13 4.44 -14.83 -1.27
CA ASP A 13 3.81 -13.73 -0.53
C ASP A 13 2.64 -14.21 0.34
N SER A 14 1.96 -13.27 1.01
CA SER A 14 0.83 -13.56 1.90
C SER A 14 -0.39 -14.17 1.18
N ARG A 15 -0.50 -14.00 -0.13
CA ARG A 15 -1.58 -14.53 -0.98
C ARG A 15 -1.18 -15.84 -1.67
N GLY A 16 0.03 -16.33 -1.42
CA GLY A 16 0.57 -17.55 -2.01
C GLY A 16 1.10 -17.38 -3.44
N ASN A 17 1.27 -16.14 -3.91
CA ASN A 17 1.88 -15.86 -5.21
C ASN A 17 3.41 -15.78 -5.09
N PRO A 18 4.16 -16.16 -6.14
CA PRO A 18 5.61 -15.96 -6.16
C PRO A 18 6.02 -14.48 -6.12
N THR A 19 7.07 -14.21 -5.34
CA THR A 19 7.81 -12.93 -5.32
C THR A 19 9.32 -13.15 -5.17
N VAL A 20 10.10 -12.08 -5.35
CA VAL A 20 11.57 -12.08 -5.30
C VAL A 20 12.06 -11.74 -3.89
N GLU A 21 12.97 -12.56 -3.35
CA GLU A 21 13.80 -12.25 -2.19
C GLU A 21 15.27 -12.22 -2.58
N CYS A 22 16.03 -11.25 -2.05
CA CYS A 22 17.45 -11.09 -2.33
C CYS A 22 18.27 -11.02 -1.04
N ASP A 23 19.43 -11.70 -1.06
CA ASP A 23 20.51 -11.52 -0.10
C ASP A 23 21.66 -10.72 -0.73
N VAL A 24 22.20 -9.76 0.02
CA VAL A 24 23.43 -9.03 -0.30
C VAL A 24 24.44 -9.30 0.81
N GLU A 25 25.50 -10.04 0.50
CA GLU A 25 26.63 -10.36 1.39
C GLU A 25 27.78 -9.38 1.13
N LEU A 26 28.32 -8.81 2.21
CA LEU A 26 29.47 -7.92 2.19
C LEU A 26 30.78 -8.67 2.47
N GLU A 27 31.92 -8.04 2.21
CA GLU A 27 33.25 -8.67 2.42
C GLU A 27 33.51 -9.13 3.87
N ASN A 28 32.92 -8.44 4.85
CA ASN A 28 32.98 -8.81 6.26
C ASN A 28 31.97 -9.90 6.68
N GLY A 29 31.21 -10.47 5.74
CA GLY A 29 30.22 -11.51 5.99
C GLY A 29 28.85 -11.02 6.49
N ILE A 30 28.64 -9.70 6.62
CA ILE A 30 27.31 -9.15 6.91
C ILE A 30 26.37 -9.42 5.74
N ILE A 31 25.14 -9.84 6.05
CA ILE A 31 24.09 -10.09 5.04
C ILE A 31 22.88 -9.19 5.30
N GLY A 32 22.50 -8.42 4.29
CA GLY A 32 21.19 -7.78 4.18
C GLY A 32 20.22 -8.65 3.36
N ARG A 33 18.95 -8.71 3.76
CA ARG A 33 17.92 -9.53 3.10
C ARG A 33 16.62 -8.75 2.95
N ALA A 34 16.03 -8.78 1.77
CA ALA A 34 14.73 -8.16 1.51
C ALA A 34 13.92 -8.95 0.49
N ALA A 35 12.61 -8.99 0.69
CA ALA A 35 11.62 -9.47 -0.26
C ALA A 35 10.75 -8.30 -0.73
N VAL A 36 10.13 -8.45 -1.91
CA VAL A 36 9.31 -7.41 -2.53
C VAL A 36 7.82 -7.72 -2.40
N PRO A 37 6.97 -6.76 -1.97
CA PRO A 37 5.52 -6.94 -1.96
C PRO A 37 4.94 -6.94 -3.38
N SER A 38 3.67 -7.33 -3.52
CA SER A 38 2.94 -7.31 -4.79
C SER A 38 1.50 -6.84 -4.55
N GLY A 39 1.03 -5.85 -5.31
CA GLY A 39 -0.31 -5.25 -5.22
C GLY A 39 -1.42 -6.11 -5.83
N ALA A 40 -2.70 -5.79 -5.52
CA ALA A 40 -3.89 -6.47 -6.06
C ALA A 40 -4.62 -5.59 -7.08
N SER A 41 -4.96 -4.37 -6.67
CA SER A 41 -5.19 -3.20 -7.53
C SER A 41 -3.82 -2.62 -7.83
N THR A 42 -3.46 -2.54 -9.10
CA THR A 42 -2.20 -1.94 -9.54
C THR A 42 -2.49 -0.83 -10.52
N GLY A 43 -1.97 0.35 -10.25
CA GLY A 43 -2.11 1.52 -11.11
C GLY A 43 -1.49 1.26 -12.48
N ILE A 44 -2.08 1.81 -13.55
CA ILE A 44 -1.64 1.53 -14.92
C ILE A 44 -0.23 2.06 -15.23
N ASN A 45 0.27 2.97 -14.39
CA ASN A 45 1.55 3.66 -14.55
C ASN A 45 2.62 3.16 -13.58
N GLU A 46 2.35 2.10 -12.82
CA GLU A 46 3.34 1.50 -11.91
C GLU A 46 4.59 0.98 -12.63
N ALA A 47 5.69 0.89 -11.88
CA ALA A 47 6.87 0.19 -12.36
C ALA A 47 6.58 -1.32 -12.51
N VAL A 48 7.14 -1.95 -13.53
CA VAL A 48 6.74 -3.30 -13.94
C VAL A 48 7.19 -4.36 -12.93
N GLU A 49 6.24 -5.07 -12.34
CA GLU A 49 6.47 -6.35 -11.68
C GLU A 49 6.68 -7.44 -12.75
N LEU A 50 7.94 -7.87 -12.96
CA LEU A 50 8.26 -8.85 -13.99
C LEU A 50 7.86 -10.26 -13.56
N ARG A 51 6.89 -10.84 -14.27
CA ARG A 51 6.42 -12.23 -14.11
C ARG A 51 6.75 -13.10 -15.31
N ASP A 52 6.80 -14.41 -15.10
CA ASP A 52 7.25 -15.38 -16.08
C ASP A 52 6.25 -15.61 -17.21
N GLY A 53 4.95 -15.57 -16.89
CA GLY A 53 3.85 -15.80 -17.83
C GLY A 53 3.67 -17.27 -18.23
N ASP A 54 4.28 -18.23 -17.50
CA ASP A 54 4.10 -19.67 -17.75
C ASP A 54 2.82 -20.19 -17.07
N PRO A 55 1.72 -20.45 -17.80
CA PRO A 55 0.44 -20.87 -17.20
C PRO A 55 0.54 -22.21 -16.48
N LYS A 56 1.59 -23.02 -16.73
CA LYS A 56 1.78 -24.32 -16.07
C LYS A 56 2.36 -24.20 -14.67
N LYS A 57 2.90 -23.04 -14.28
CA LYS A 57 3.53 -22.81 -12.98
C LYS A 57 2.95 -21.58 -12.32
N TYR A 58 2.39 -21.74 -11.13
CA TYR A 58 1.78 -20.63 -10.39
C TYR A 58 0.80 -19.79 -11.25
N LEU A 59 0.10 -20.44 -12.19
CA LEU A 59 -0.86 -19.78 -13.09
C LEU A 59 -0.26 -18.61 -13.89
N GLY A 60 1.05 -18.65 -14.20
CA GLY A 60 1.76 -17.57 -14.89
C GLY A 60 2.48 -16.59 -13.96
N ALA A 61 2.26 -16.68 -12.65
CA ALA A 61 2.74 -15.72 -11.66
C ALA A 61 4.19 -15.93 -11.19
N GLY A 62 4.92 -16.92 -11.74
CA GLY A 62 6.34 -17.16 -11.43
C GLY A 62 7.22 -15.92 -11.64
N VAL A 63 8.35 -15.83 -10.93
CA VAL A 63 9.28 -14.68 -11.01
C VAL A 63 10.72 -15.12 -11.30
N LEU A 64 10.91 -16.28 -11.92
CA LEU A 64 12.25 -16.83 -12.18
C LEU A 64 13.07 -15.95 -13.12
N LYS A 65 12.44 -15.24 -14.07
CA LYS A 65 13.14 -14.24 -14.91
C LYS A 65 13.71 -13.09 -14.06
N ALA A 66 12.93 -12.55 -13.13
CA ALA A 66 13.39 -11.50 -12.23
C ALA A 66 14.51 -12.00 -11.29
N VAL A 67 14.36 -13.23 -10.77
CA VAL A 67 15.41 -13.89 -9.96
C VAL A 67 16.70 -14.10 -10.75
N GLU A 68 16.60 -14.49 -12.02
CA GLU A 68 17.77 -14.62 -12.90
C GLU A 68 18.43 -13.27 -13.14
N ASN A 69 17.65 -12.19 -13.34
CA ASN A 69 18.19 -10.84 -13.47
C ASN A 69 18.99 -10.41 -12.23
N VAL A 70 18.51 -10.74 -11.02
CA VAL A 70 19.24 -10.53 -9.76
C VAL A 70 20.56 -11.30 -9.75
N ASN A 71 20.52 -12.61 -10.02
CA ASN A 71 21.67 -13.50 -9.90
C ASN A 71 22.73 -13.31 -11.00
N SER A 72 22.37 -12.71 -12.13
CA SER A 72 23.26 -12.54 -13.30
C SER A 72 23.65 -11.08 -13.52
N VAL A 73 22.83 -10.34 -14.26
CA VAL A 73 23.17 -9.00 -14.77
C VAL A 73 23.29 -7.96 -13.66
N ILE A 74 22.40 -8.00 -12.66
CA ILE A 74 22.46 -7.07 -11.52
C ILE A 74 23.69 -7.40 -10.68
N ALA A 75 23.84 -8.66 -10.22
CA ALA A 75 24.98 -9.09 -9.42
C ALA A 75 26.32 -8.73 -10.06
N LYS A 76 26.50 -8.98 -11.36
CA LYS A 76 27.72 -8.62 -12.10
C LYS A 76 28.02 -7.12 -12.10
N THR A 77 26.98 -6.28 -12.06
CA THR A 77 27.10 -4.82 -12.19
C THR A 77 27.42 -4.15 -10.86
N ILE A 78 26.91 -4.68 -9.75
CA ILE A 78 26.97 -4.01 -8.43
C ILE A 78 27.90 -4.65 -7.42
N VAL A 79 28.34 -5.91 -7.62
CA VAL A 79 29.41 -6.51 -6.80
C VAL A 79 30.67 -5.64 -6.90
N GLY A 80 31.32 -5.39 -5.76
CA GLY A 80 32.48 -4.51 -5.63
C GLY A 80 32.14 -3.03 -5.40
N ILE A 81 30.87 -2.64 -5.36
CA ILE A 81 30.45 -1.29 -4.96
C ILE A 81 30.39 -1.20 -3.43
N ASP A 82 30.67 -0.04 -2.87
CA ASP A 82 30.48 0.22 -1.44
C ASP A 82 28.98 0.19 -1.09
N SER A 83 28.59 -0.66 -0.14
CA SER A 83 27.20 -0.81 0.30
C SER A 83 26.59 0.47 0.86
N GLU A 84 27.41 1.40 1.36
CA GLU A 84 26.94 2.67 1.94
C GLU A 84 26.57 3.70 0.86
N ASP A 85 26.99 3.50 -0.39
CA ASP A 85 26.69 4.38 -1.53
C ASP A 85 25.37 3.97 -2.21
N GLN A 86 24.27 4.13 -1.46
CA GLN A 86 22.93 3.69 -1.87
C GLN A 86 22.50 4.32 -3.21
N GLU A 87 22.76 5.62 -3.38
CA GLU A 87 22.41 6.36 -4.61
C GLU A 87 23.09 5.75 -5.83
N LYS A 88 24.41 5.52 -5.77
CA LYS A 88 25.15 4.89 -6.87
C LYS A 88 24.70 3.46 -7.17
N ILE A 89 24.36 2.68 -6.14
CA ILE A 89 23.83 1.32 -6.34
C ILE A 89 22.51 1.37 -7.11
N ASP A 90 21.59 2.23 -6.68
CA ASP A 90 20.28 2.37 -7.29
C ASP A 90 20.38 2.95 -8.71
N GLU A 91 21.17 4.00 -8.92
CA GLU A 91 21.43 4.61 -10.23
C GLU A 91 21.98 3.59 -11.22
N LYS A 92 22.97 2.78 -10.84
CA LYS A 92 23.52 1.77 -11.73
C LYS A 92 22.51 0.70 -12.13
N MET A 93 21.61 0.30 -11.22
CA MET A 93 20.56 -0.66 -11.55
C MET A 93 19.51 -0.04 -12.49
N ILE A 94 19.17 1.23 -12.28
CA ILE A 94 18.25 1.99 -13.14
C ILE A 94 18.86 2.17 -14.54
N GLU A 95 20.13 2.56 -14.64
CA GLU A 95 20.86 2.70 -15.90
C GLU A 95 21.00 1.36 -16.64
N LEU A 96 21.29 0.27 -15.90
CA LEU A 96 21.40 -1.07 -16.46
C LEU A 96 20.09 -1.57 -17.07
N ASP A 97 18.97 -1.25 -16.42
CA ASP A 97 17.64 -1.49 -16.96
C ASP A 97 17.40 -0.64 -18.21
N GLY A 98 17.59 0.67 -18.09
CA GLY A 98 17.48 1.62 -19.20
C GLY A 98 16.06 1.88 -19.70
N THR A 99 15.04 1.33 -19.06
CA THR A 99 13.62 1.62 -19.36
C THR A 99 13.00 2.50 -18.27
N GLU A 100 12.02 3.32 -18.64
CA GLU A 100 11.39 4.27 -17.71
C GLU A 100 10.67 3.57 -16.54
N ASN A 101 10.03 2.43 -16.83
CA ASN A 101 9.21 1.68 -15.88
C ASN A 101 9.88 0.39 -15.38
N LYS A 102 11.21 0.25 -15.56
CA LYS A 102 11.98 -0.92 -15.09
C LYS A 102 11.55 -2.26 -15.72
N ALA A 103 10.97 -2.24 -16.91
CA ALA A 103 10.40 -3.41 -17.57
C ALA A 103 11.42 -4.47 -18.01
N LYS A 104 12.69 -4.10 -18.19
CA LYS A 104 13.72 -5.03 -18.67
C LYS A 104 14.20 -5.97 -17.56
N LEU A 105 14.50 -5.42 -16.39
CA LEU A 105 14.98 -6.19 -15.24
C LEU A 105 13.84 -6.60 -14.31
N GLY A 106 12.76 -5.83 -14.29
CA GLY A 106 11.67 -5.92 -13.30
C GLY A 106 11.94 -5.02 -12.10
N ALA A 107 10.97 -4.20 -11.73
CA ALA A 107 11.01 -3.39 -10.53
C ALA A 107 11.18 -4.27 -9.28
N ASN A 108 10.59 -5.46 -9.28
CA ASN A 108 10.74 -6.47 -8.24
C ASN A 108 12.18 -7.02 -8.11
N ALA A 109 12.93 -7.15 -9.20
CA ALA A 109 14.35 -7.49 -9.13
C ALA A 109 15.16 -6.35 -8.50
N ILE A 110 15.01 -5.13 -9.03
CA ILE A 110 15.77 -3.94 -8.61
C ILE A 110 15.48 -3.60 -7.14
N LEU A 111 14.22 -3.58 -6.73
CA LEU A 111 13.82 -3.23 -5.38
C LEU A 111 14.33 -4.25 -4.34
N SER A 112 14.30 -5.54 -4.68
CA SER A 112 14.80 -6.60 -3.78
C SER A 112 16.26 -6.38 -3.40
N VAL A 113 17.08 -5.99 -4.39
CA VAL A 113 18.50 -5.72 -4.23
C VAL A 113 18.73 -4.40 -3.51
N SER A 114 18.04 -3.33 -3.92
CA SER A 114 18.13 -1.99 -3.30
C SER A 114 17.90 -2.03 -1.78
N LEU A 115 16.81 -2.69 -1.35
CA LEU A 115 16.48 -2.83 0.07
C LEU A 115 17.45 -3.77 0.82
N ALA A 116 17.95 -4.82 0.16
CA ALA A 116 18.94 -5.70 0.75
C ALA A 116 20.29 -4.99 0.96
N CYS A 117 20.73 -4.14 0.02
CA CYS A 117 21.89 -3.27 0.16
C CYS A 117 21.74 -2.32 1.36
N ALA A 118 20.62 -1.60 1.46
CA ALA A 118 20.34 -0.69 2.58
C ALA A 118 20.41 -1.40 3.94
N LYS A 119 19.85 -2.61 4.02
CA LYS A 119 19.91 -3.44 5.25
C LYS A 119 21.32 -3.92 5.58
N ALA A 120 22.13 -4.26 4.57
CA ALA A 120 23.52 -4.68 4.77
C ALA A 120 24.39 -3.51 5.26
N ALA A 121 24.20 -2.33 4.66
CA ALA A 121 24.88 -1.09 5.05
C ALA A 121 24.51 -0.65 6.48
N ALA A 122 23.21 -0.62 6.81
CA ALA A 122 22.74 -0.30 8.16
C ALA A 122 23.39 -1.21 9.22
N LYS A 123 23.47 -2.52 8.96
CA LYS A 123 24.14 -3.49 9.86
C LYS A 123 25.64 -3.23 9.99
N THR A 124 26.32 -2.84 8.91
CA THR A 124 27.75 -2.49 8.94
C THR A 124 28.01 -1.28 9.83
N MET A 125 27.12 -0.30 9.82
CA MET A 125 27.19 0.89 10.66
C MET A 125 26.67 0.66 12.10
N HIS A 126 26.24 -0.57 12.43
CA HIS A 126 25.55 -0.88 13.69
C HIS A 126 24.32 -0.01 13.98
N ASN A 127 23.68 0.47 12.91
CA ASN A 127 22.48 1.28 13.00
C ASN A 127 21.23 0.43 12.75
N PRO A 128 20.10 0.71 13.43
CA PRO A 128 18.82 0.21 12.97
C PRO A 128 18.50 0.80 11.59
N LEU A 129 17.77 0.05 10.75
CA LEU A 129 17.50 0.43 9.37
C LEU A 129 16.84 1.81 9.24
N PHE A 130 15.90 2.16 10.14
CA PHE A 130 15.23 3.46 10.11
C PHE A 130 16.22 4.63 10.31
N ALA A 131 17.25 4.45 11.15
CA ALA A 131 18.25 5.48 11.40
C ALA A 131 19.21 5.60 10.21
N TYR A 132 19.55 4.47 9.57
CA TYR A 132 20.32 4.47 8.33
C TYR A 132 19.59 5.22 7.20
N ILE A 133 18.31 4.91 6.97
CA ILE A 133 17.47 5.58 5.95
C ILE A 133 17.38 7.09 6.22
N ALA A 134 17.15 7.48 7.48
CA ALA A 134 17.13 8.88 7.85
C ALA A 134 18.49 9.56 7.60
N GLY A 135 19.58 8.88 7.94
CA GLY A 135 20.96 9.33 7.71
C GLY A 135 21.28 9.57 6.24
N ILE A 136 20.83 8.70 5.33
CA ILE A 136 20.99 8.91 3.87
C ILE A 136 20.35 10.23 3.42
N LYS A 137 19.29 10.69 4.10
CA LYS A 137 18.60 11.96 3.80
C LYS A 137 19.02 13.11 4.74
N GLY A 138 20.08 12.94 5.53
CA GLY A 138 20.57 13.96 6.47
C GLY A 138 19.57 14.29 7.60
N LYS A 139 18.67 13.36 7.94
CA LYS A 139 17.66 13.53 9.01
C LYS A 139 18.05 12.73 10.25
N HIS A 140 17.82 13.31 11.42
CA HIS A 140 18.13 12.69 12.72
C HIS A 140 16.98 12.78 13.74
N SER A 141 15.80 13.25 13.31
CA SER A 141 14.58 13.31 14.11
C SER A 141 13.58 12.27 13.59
N TYR A 142 12.90 11.58 14.50
CA TYR A 142 11.96 10.51 14.18
C TYR A 142 10.59 10.81 14.76
N LEU A 143 9.56 10.40 14.03
CA LEU A 143 8.19 10.33 14.51
C LEU A 143 7.69 8.91 14.26
N LEU A 144 6.87 8.40 15.18
CA LEU A 144 6.10 7.19 14.91
C LEU A 144 4.83 7.59 14.15
N PRO A 145 4.46 6.85 13.08
CA PRO A 145 3.29 7.20 12.29
C PRO A 145 2.01 6.95 13.08
N VAL A 146 0.96 7.72 12.78
CA VAL A 146 -0.41 7.34 13.17
C VAL A 146 -0.84 6.23 12.21
N PRO A 147 -1.15 5.01 12.70
CA PRO A 147 -1.56 3.93 11.82
C PRO A 147 -2.97 4.17 11.27
N MET A 148 -3.14 3.95 9.97
CA MET A 148 -4.45 3.82 9.33
C MET A 148 -4.70 2.32 9.20
N MET A 149 -5.61 1.77 10.00
CA MET A 149 -5.80 0.31 10.09
C MET A 149 -7.05 -0.09 9.34
N ASN A 150 -6.89 -0.78 8.22
CA ASN A 150 -8.01 -1.36 7.49
C ASN A 150 -8.63 -2.51 8.30
N ILE A 151 -9.90 -2.34 8.69
CA ILE A 151 -10.62 -3.32 9.52
C ILE A 151 -11.88 -3.88 8.82
N ILE A 152 -12.28 -3.31 7.68
CA ILE A 152 -13.30 -3.85 6.79
C ILE A 152 -12.80 -3.74 5.35
N ASN A 153 -12.65 -4.89 4.69
CA ASN A 153 -12.28 -5.00 3.29
C ASN A 153 -13.51 -5.01 2.39
N GLY A 154 -13.38 -4.36 1.24
CA GLY A 154 -14.30 -4.32 0.11
C GLY A 154 -13.58 -4.43 -1.22
N GLY A 155 -14.18 -3.86 -2.28
CA GLY A 155 -13.54 -3.76 -3.59
C GLY A 155 -12.93 -5.07 -4.08
N LYS A 156 -11.72 -5.03 -4.66
CA LYS A 156 -11.02 -6.25 -5.08
C LYS A 156 -10.55 -7.12 -3.92
N HIS A 157 -10.20 -6.52 -2.78
CA HIS A 157 -9.70 -7.22 -1.58
C HIS A 157 -10.72 -8.15 -0.93
N ALA A 158 -12.01 -8.01 -1.25
CA ALA A 158 -13.09 -8.83 -0.67
C ALA A 158 -14.23 -9.15 -1.66
N ASN A 159 -13.92 -9.33 -2.95
CA ASN A 159 -14.88 -9.69 -4.00
C ASN A 159 -16.13 -8.78 -3.99
N PHE A 160 -15.90 -7.48 -3.89
CA PHE A 160 -16.90 -6.42 -3.81
C PHE A 160 -17.96 -6.70 -2.73
N SER A 161 -17.52 -7.07 -1.53
CA SER A 161 -18.38 -7.13 -0.34
C SER A 161 -19.03 -5.78 -0.05
N THR A 162 -18.27 -4.70 -0.29
CA THR A 162 -18.65 -3.30 -0.40
C THR A 162 -18.06 -2.72 -1.72
N ASP A 163 -18.46 -1.51 -2.15
CA ASP A 163 -17.85 -0.88 -3.34
C ASP A 163 -16.48 -0.25 -3.02
N ILE A 164 -16.36 0.48 -1.90
CA ILE A 164 -15.09 1.01 -1.36
C ILE A 164 -14.16 -0.15 -0.98
N GLN A 165 -12.85 -0.03 -1.25
CA GLN A 165 -11.89 -1.10 -1.00
C GLN A 165 -11.50 -1.26 0.47
N GLU A 166 -11.32 -0.15 1.20
CA GLU A 166 -10.83 -0.16 2.57
C GLU A 166 -11.57 0.83 3.47
N TYR A 167 -11.94 0.36 4.65
CA TYR A 167 -12.49 1.20 5.71
C TYR A 167 -11.56 1.14 6.91
N MET A 168 -10.93 2.27 7.19
CA MET A 168 -9.85 2.36 8.14
C MET A 168 -10.23 3.12 9.40
N ILE A 169 -9.68 2.68 10.53
CA ILE A 169 -9.65 3.45 11.77
C ILE A 169 -8.27 4.07 11.98
N LEU A 170 -8.25 5.31 12.48
CA LEU A 170 -7.04 6.04 12.83
C LEU A 170 -7.13 6.45 14.31
N PRO A 171 -6.35 5.82 15.20
CA PRO A 171 -6.36 6.12 16.64
C PRO A 171 -5.55 7.39 16.98
N VAL A 172 -6.04 8.54 16.52
CA VAL A 172 -5.39 9.85 16.66
C VAL A 172 -5.30 10.36 18.10
N GLY A 173 -6.16 9.86 19.00
CA GLY A 173 -6.15 10.24 20.42
C GLY A 173 -5.13 9.47 21.26
N ALA A 174 -4.45 8.47 20.71
CA ALA A 174 -3.53 7.63 21.47
C ALA A 174 -2.22 8.37 21.77
N GLY A 175 -1.72 8.24 23.01
CA GLY A 175 -0.48 8.90 23.45
C GLY A 175 0.82 8.26 22.95
N SER A 176 0.74 7.10 22.29
CA SER A 176 1.89 6.39 21.70
C SER A 176 1.45 5.42 20.61
N PHE A 177 2.38 4.97 19.78
CA PHE A 177 2.10 3.94 18.76
C PHE A 177 1.62 2.62 19.37
N SER A 178 2.19 2.19 20.50
CA SER A 178 1.76 0.96 21.17
C SER A 178 0.32 1.04 21.67
N GLU A 179 -0.07 2.21 22.19
CA GLU A 179 -1.45 2.48 22.59
C GLU A 179 -2.39 2.52 21.37
N ALA A 180 -1.98 3.19 20.30
CA ALA A 180 -2.72 3.20 19.03
C ALA A 180 -2.97 1.78 18.51
N LEU A 181 -1.94 0.93 18.51
CA LEU A 181 -2.04 -0.47 18.10
C LEU A 181 -3.01 -1.27 18.98
N ARG A 182 -2.94 -1.07 20.30
CA ARG A 182 -3.85 -1.71 21.26
C ARG A 182 -5.31 -1.28 21.01
N TRP A 183 -5.57 0.01 20.82
CA TRP A 183 -6.91 0.53 20.53
C TRP A 183 -7.47 -0.09 19.25
N GLY A 184 -6.66 -0.15 18.19
CA GLY A 184 -7.05 -0.79 16.94
C GLY A 184 -7.42 -2.26 17.09
N ALA A 185 -6.62 -3.03 17.83
CA ALA A 185 -6.89 -4.44 18.10
C ALA A 185 -8.19 -4.65 18.91
N GLU A 186 -8.45 -3.81 19.91
CA GLU A 186 -9.69 -3.86 20.70
C GLU A 186 -10.92 -3.55 19.83
N VAL A 187 -10.86 -2.48 19.02
CA VAL A 187 -11.93 -2.12 18.08
C VAL A 187 -12.18 -3.24 17.07
N PHE A 188 -11.12 -3.84 16.51
CA PHE A 188 -11.23 -4.98 15.60
C PHE A 188 -11.97 -6.17 16.23
N HIS A 189 -11.62 -6.55 17.46
CA HIS A 189 -12.29 -7.67 18.14
C HIS A 189 -13.75 -7.37 18.51
N HIS A 190 -14.08 -6.12 18.84
CA HIS A 190 -15.48 -5.71 19.04
C HIS A 190 -16.26 -5.72 17.73
N LEU A 191 -15.67 -5.26 16.62
CA LEU A 191 -16.26 -5.29 15.29
C LEU A 191 -16.62 -6.72 14.87
N GLY A 192 -15.71 -7.69 15.08
CA GLY A 192 -15.97 -9.09 14.75
C GLY A 192 -17.18 -9.68 15.48
N LYS A 193 -17.43 -9.28 16.74
CA LYS A 193 -18.63 -9.69 17.50
C LYS A 193 -19.89 -9.10 16.88
N ILE A 194 -19.88 -7.81 16.57
CA ILE A 194 -21.02 -7.09 15.97
C ILE A 194 -21.39 -7.68 14.61
N ILE A 195 -20.38 -7.92 13.75
CA ILE A 195 -20.57 -8.55 12.43
C ILE A 195 -21.27 -9.90 12.58
N LYS A 196 -20.79 -10.74 13.51
CA LYS A 196 -21.39 -12.05 13.79
C LYS A 196 -22.81 -11.94 14.33
N GLU A 197 -23.08 -11.01 15.24
CA GLU A 197 -24.41 -10.78 15.83
C GLU A 197 -25.43 -10.31 14.79
N LYS A 198 -25.00 -9.53 13.79
CA LYS A 198 -25.83 -9.10 12.65
C LYS A 198 -25.97 -10.18 11.57
N GLY A 199 -25.37 -11.36 11.76
CA GLY A 199 -25.49 -12.51 10.87
C GLY A 199 -24.63 -12.44 9.62
N TYR A 200 -23.57 -11.63 9.62
CA TYR A 200 -22.57 -11.60 8.56
C TYR A 200 -21.42 -12.58 8.85
N ASP A 201 -20.73 -12.99 7.78
CA ASP A 201 -19.52 -13.79 7.88
C ASP A 201 -18.35 -12.97 8.47
N THR A 202 -17.50 -13.64 9.25
CA THR A 202 -16.33 -13.04 9.92
C THR A 202 -15.01 -13.47 9.25
N THR A 203 -15.09 -13.92 7.99
CA THR A 203 -13.91 -14.16 7.16
C THR A 203 -13.18 -12.84 6.91
N VAL A 204 -11.87 -12.92 6.80
CA VAL A 204 -11.02 -11.77 6.54
C VAL A 204 -10.59 -11.72 5.07
N GLY A 205 -10.40 -10.51 4.54
CA GLY A 205 -9.84 -10.28 3.21
C GLY A 205 -8.31 -10.40 3.19
N ASP A 206 -7.72 -9.99 2.07
CA ASP A 206 -6.26 -10.07 1.83
C ASP A 206 -5.42 -9.34 2.90
N GLU A 207 -6.00 -8.36 3.58
CA GLU A 207 -5.32 -7.47 4.54
C GLU A 207 -5.71 -7.72 6.00
N GLY A 208 -6.52 -8.75 6.25
CA GLY A 208 -6.92 -9.14 7.60
C GLY A 208 -8.15 -8.40 8.17
N GLY A 209 -8.68 -7.40 7.47
CA GLY A 209 -9.97 -6.78 7.77
C GLY A 209 -11.14 -7.73 7.48
N TYR A 210 -12.28 -7.53 8.14
CA TYR A 210 -13.47 -8.36 7.89
C TYR A 210 -14.07 -8.07 6.52
N ALA A 211 -14.68 -9.07 5.89
CA ALA A 211 -15.31 -8.95 4.56
C ALA A 211 -16.84 -9.18 4.58
N PRO A 212 -17.63 -8.46 5.41
CA PRO A 212 -19.07 -8.65 5.46
C PRO A 212 -19.71 -8.24 4.13
N GLN A 213 -20.52 -9.12 3.54
CA GLN A 213 -21.34 -8.81 2.38
C GLN A 213 -22.51 -7.89 2.80
N VAL A 214 -22.23 -6.59 2.91
CA VAL A 214 -23.16 -5.58 3.42
C VAL A 214 -24.42 -5.50 2.57
N LYS A 215 -25.54 -5.16 3.23
CA LYS A 215 -26.87 -5.05 2.60
C LYS A 215 -27.38 -3.60 2.57
N GLY A 216 -26.83 -2.73 3.43
CA GLY A 216 -27.21 -1.33 3.62
C GLY A 216 -26.39 -0.32 2.82
N GLY A 217 -25.60 -0.77 1.83
CA GLY A 217 -24.75 0.11 1.02
C GLY A 217 -23.42 0.47 1.69
N ASN A 218 -22.67 1.40 1.09
CA ASN A 218 -21.32 1.76 1.55
C ASN A 218 -21.31 2.56 2.87
N SER A 219 -22.47 2.99 3.35
CA SER A 219 -22.60 3.63 4.67
C SER A 219 -22.62 2.62 5.83
N GLU A 220 -23.07 1.39 5.61
CA GLU A 220 -23.22 0.38 6.66
C GLU A 220 -21.89 0.07 7.38
N PRO A 221 -20.75 -0.13 6.68
CA PRO A 221 -19.46 -0.32 7.35
C PRO A 221 -19.10 0.76 8.38
N PHE A 222 -19.33 2.03 8.07
CA PHE A 222 -19.04 3.12 9.02
C PHE A 222 -19.90 3.04 10.28
N GLU A 223 -21.14 2.58 10.16
CA GLU A 223 -22.06 2.39 11.29
C GLU A 223 -21.60 1.22 12.18
N LEU A 224 -21.16 0.11 11.56
CA LEU A 224 -20.56 -1.02 12.29
C LEU A 224 -19.28 -0.63 13.03
N ILE A 225 -18.42 0.16 12.38
CA ILE A 225 -17.18 0.66 12.97
C ILE A 225 -17.49 1.61 14.13
N ALA A 226 -18.46 2.52 13.98
CA ALA A 226 -18.86 3.43 15.06
C ALA A 226 -19.38 2.66 16.28
N GLU A 227 -20.18 1.61 16.07
CA GLU A 227 -20.66 0.72 17.14
C GLU A 227 -19.48 -0.01 17.81
N ALA A 228 -18.50 -0.50 17.03
CA ALA A 228 -17.31 -1.17 17.55
C ALA A 228 -16.41 -0.25 18.39
N VAL A 229 -16.20 0.99 17.91
CA VAL A 229 -15.43 2.03 18.61
C VAL A 229 -16.08 2.37 19.94
N ALA A 230 -17.40 2.56 19.98
CA ALA A 230 -18.15 2.82 21.20
C ALA A 230 -18.07 1.63 22.19
N ASN A 231 -18.23 0.41 21.69
CA ASN A 231 -18.15 -0.81 22.51
C ASN A 231 -16.75 -1.06 23.08
N ALA A 232 -15.69 -0.60 22.40
CA ALA A 232 -14.31 -0.62 22.88
C ALA A 232 -14.00 0.52 23.89
N GLY A 233 -14.95 1.43 24.14
CA GLY A 233 -14.80 2.52 25.11
C GLY A 233 -14.12 3.78 24.58
N TYR A 234 -14.04 3.94 23.25
CA TYR A 234 -13.43 5.08 22.58
C TYR A 234 -14.47 6.02 21.97
N SER A 235 -14.10 7.29 21.78
CA SER A 235 -14.96 8.32 21.18
C SER A 235 -14.65 8.51 19.70
N MET A 236 -15.63 8.26 18.84
CA MET A 236 -15.54 8.54 17.41
C MET A 236 -15.39 10.06 17.15
N GLY A 237 -14.50 10.46 16.25
CA GLY A 237 -14.16 11.85 15.93
C GLY A 237 -13.14 12.52 16.85
N LYS A 238 -12.83 11.93 18.02
CA LYS A 238 -11.86 12.45 18.99
C LYS A 238 -10.71 11.48 19.24
N ASP A 239 -11.04 10.26 19.66
CA ASP A 239 -10.06 9.22 19.97
C ASP A 239 -9.71 8.42 18.70
N ILE A 240 -10.75 8.07 17.93
CA ILE A 240 -10.66 7.40 16.63
C ILE A 240 -11.29 8.28 15.56
N VAL A 241 -10.62 8.49 14.44
CA VAL A 241 -11.19 9.06 13.21
C VAL A 241 -11.13 8.02 12.09
N LEU A 242 -11.75 8.31 10.95
CA LEU A 242 -11.88 7.36 9.84
C LEU A 242 -11.02 7.76 8.65
N GLY A 243 -10.57 6.74 7.91
CA GLY A 243 -9.97 6.87 6.59
C GLY A 243 -10.62 5.88 5.63
N ILE A 244 -10.53 6.16 4.34
CA ILE A 244 -10.95 5.22 3.30
C ILE A 244 -9.91 5.17 2.18
N ASP A 245 -9.77 3.99 1.59
CA ASP A 245 -9.33 3.84 0.20
C ASP A 245 -10.52 3.33 -0.60
N ALA A 246 -10.97 4.12 -1.56
CA ALA A 246 -12.06 3.73 -2.44
C ALA A 246 -11.59 2.83 -3.59
N ALA A 247 -10.34 2.96 -4.03
CA ALA A 247 -9.83 2.37 -5.27
C ALA A 247 -10.80 2.58 -6.45
N ALA A 248 -11.26 3.83 -6.67
CA ALA A 248 -12.40 4.13 -7.51
C ALA A 248 -12.21 3.78 -8.99
N SER A 249 -10.96 3.68 -9.45
CA SER A 249 -10.60 3.12 -10.76
C SER A 249 -11.24 1.74 -11.00
N GLU A 250 -11.43 0.94 -9.94
CA GLU A 250 -11.96 -0.42 -10.02
C GLU A 250 -13.48 -0.53 -10.26
N PHE A 251 -14.19 0.57 -10.05
CA PHE A 251 -15.62 0.67 -10.36
C PHE A 251 -15.94 1.84 -11.29
N PHE A 252 -14.93 2.46 -11.91
CA PHE A 252 -15.10 3.42 -12.98
C PHE A 252 -15.22 2.70 -14.34
N GLN A 253 -16.39 2.81 -14.97
CA GLN A 253 -16.66 2.18 -16.25
C GLN A 253 -17.55 3.05 -17.12
N ASN A 254 -17.23 3.15 -18.42
CA ASN A 254 -17.97 3.98 -19.38
C ASN A 254 -18.13 5.45 -18.93
N ASN A 255 -17.06 6.05 -18.42
CA ASN A 255 -17.01 7.41 -17.88
C ASN A 255 -17.97 7.67 -16.71
N LYS A 256 -18.28 6.63 -15.91
CA LYS A 256 -19.12 6.74 -14.72
C LYS A 256 -18.60 5.83 -13.60
N TYR A 257 -18.78 6.28 -12.35
CA TYR A 257 -18.54 5.49 -11.15
C TYR A 257 -19.76 4.63 -10.84
N VAL A 258 -19.61 3.31 -10.78
CA VAL A 258 -20.71 2.37 -10.59
C VAL A 258 -20.69 1.77 -9.19
N LEU A 259 -21.47 2.36 -8.28
CA LEU A 259 -21.64 1.91 -6.91
C LEU A 259 -22.71 0.81 -6.85
N ARG A 260 -22.27 -0.45 -6.91
CA ARG A 260 -23.13 -1.63 -7.03
C ARG A 260 -23.97 -1.85 -5.77
N LYS A 261 -23.43 -1.53 -4.59
CA LYS A 261 -24.14 -1.69 -3.31
C LYS A 261 -25.20 -0.63 -3.07
N GLU A 262 -25.19 0.43 -3.87
CA GLU A 262 -26.20 1.49 -3.83
C GLU A 262 -27.06 1.54 -5.09
N GLY A 263 -26.75 0.74 -6.12
CA GLY A 263 -27.45 0.77 -7.40
C GLY A 263 -27.31 2.10 -8.14
N LYS A 264 -26.21 2.83 -7.92
CA LYS A 264 -25.96 4.16 -8.49
C LYS A 264 -24.92 4.12 -9.60
N SER A 265 -25.05 5.05 -10.54
CA SER A 265 -24.05 5.31 -11.58
C SER A 265 -23.85 6.81 -11.67
N LEU A 266 -22.68 7.28 -11.24
CA LEU A 266 -22.38 8.68 -11.00
C LEU A 266 -21.40 9.22 -12.03
N THR A 267 -21.61 10.45 -12.47
CA THR A 267 -20.56 11.28 -13.09
C THR A 267 -19.48 11.65 -12.08
N SER A 268 -18.38 12.24 -12.54
CA SER A 268 -17.30 12.74 -11.67
C SER A 268 -17.81 13.77 -10.66
N GLU A 269 -18.64 14.71 -11.09
CA GLU A 269 -19.23 15.73 -10.20
C GLU A 269 -20.15 15.10 -9.16
N GLU A 270 -20.98 14.13 -9.56
CA GLU A 270 -21.87 13.40 -8.64
C GLU A 270 -21.07 12.50 -7.68
N MET A 271 -19.94 11.94 -8.10
CA MET A 271 -19.05 11.18 -7.24
C MET A 271 -18.40 12.09 -6.19
N VAL A 272 -17.93 13.28 -6.59
CA VAL A 272 -17.41 14.28 -5.64
C VAL A 272 -18.48 14.72 -4.64
N GLU A 273 -19.73 14.89 -5.08
CA GLU A 273 -20.85 15.17 -4.17
C GLU A 273 -21.09 14.01 -3.20
N TRP A 274 -21.12 12.77 -3.69
CA TRP A 274 -21.31 11.58 -2.88
C TRP A 274 -20.22 11.43 -1.81
N ILE A 275 -18.95 11.69 -2.16
CA ILE A 275 -17.83 11.74 -1.20
C ILE A 275 -18.04 12.86 -0.18
N SER A 276 -18.50 14.03 -0.63
CA SER A 276 -18.77 15.19 0.24
C SER A 276 -19.85 14.88 1.27
N ASP A 277 -20.89 14.15 0.88
CA ASP A 277 -21.94 13.69 1.79
C ASP A 277 -21.41 12.72 2.84
N LEU A 278 -20.52 11.78 2.45
CA LEU A 278 -19.90 10.85 3.41
C LEU A 278 -19.06 11.57 4.46
N ILE A 279 -18.21 12.52 4.06
CA ILE A 279 -17.37 13.27 5.02
C ILE A 279 -18.17 14.19 5.95
N ASN A 280 -19.39 14.59 5.53
CA ASN A 280 -20.29 15.38 6.37
C ASN A 280 -21.01 14.49 7.40
N LYS A 281 -21.26 13.22 7.06
CA LYS A 281 -21.94 12.25 7.95
C LYS A 281 -20.99 11.57 8.93
N TYR A 282 -19.75 11.32 8.53
CA TYR A 282 -18.77 10.56 9.32
C TYR A 282 -17.46 11.33 9.49
N PRO A 283 -16.70 11.15 10.60
CA PRO A 283 -15.44 11.85 10.83
C PRO A 283 -14.29 11.24 10.02
N ILE A 284 -14.46 11.19 8.70
CA ILE A 284 -13.46 10.80 7.73
C ILE A 284 -12.48 11.96 7.59
N VAL A 285 -11.19 11.70 7.76
CA VAL A 285 -10.12 12.71 7.67
C VAL A 285 -9.13 12.44 6.55
N SER A 286 -9.09 11.21 6.03
CA SER A 286 -8.22 10.80 4.93
C SER A 286 -9.02 10.04 3.88
N LEU A 287 -8.84 10.44 2.63
CA LEU A 287 -9.53 9.89 1.48
C LEU A 287 -8.50 9.52 0.42
N GLU A 288 -8.42 8.24 0.10
CA GLU A 288 -7.51 7.68 -0.89
C GLU A 288 -8.29 7.20 -2.11
N ASP A 289 -7.76 7.50 -3.30
CA ASP A 289 -8.26 7.08 -4.61
C ASP A 289 -9.79 7.10 -4.77
N CYS A 290 -10.39 8.18 -4.32
CA CYS A 290 -11.84 8.38 -4.41
C CYS A 290 -12.35 8.70 -5.82
N LEU A 291 -11.43 8.87 -6.77
CA LEU A 291 -11.70 9.04 -8.20
C LEU A 291 -10.74 8.17 -9.01
N ASP A 292 -11.12 7.93 -10.26
CA ASP A 292 -10.30 7.18 -11.21
C ASP A 292 -8.95 7.89 -11.44
N GLN A 293 -7.88 7.12 -11.59
CA GLN A 293 -6.51 7.63 -11.84
C GLN A 293 -6.40 8.51 -13.09
N GLY A 294 -7.33 8.40 -14.05
CA GLY A 294 -7.42 9.21 -15.26
C GLY A 294 -8.30 10.46 -15.14
N ASP A 295 -9.10 10.61 -14.07
CA ASP A 295 -10.06 11.69 -13.90
C ASP A 295 -9.45 12.95 -13.26
N TRP A 296 -8.47 13.55 -13.95
CA TRP A 296 -7.74 14.72 -13.44
C TRP A 296 -8.64 15.92 -13.15
N ASP A 297 -9.69 16.13 -13.95
CA ASP A 297 -10.66 17.20 -13.74
C ASP A 297 -11.49 16.95 -12.47
N GLY A 298 -11.94 15.71 -12.25
CA GLY A 298 -12.56 15.30 -10.99
C GLY A 298 -11.65 15.48 -9.79
N TRP A 299 -10.37 15.09 -9.88
CA TRP A 299 -9.39 15.27 -8.80
C TRP A 299 -9.17 16.74 -8.43
N GLN A 300 -9.13 17.63 -9.43
CA GLN A 300 -9.09 19.08 -9.20
C GLN A 300 -10.36 19.56 -8.48
N LEU A 301 -11.53 19.09 -8.90
CA LEU A 301 -12.80 19.44 -8.27
C LEU A 301 -12.87 18.96 -6.82
N LEU A 302 -12.47 17.71 -6.55
CA LEU A 302 -12.42 17.13 -5.20
C LEU A 302 -11.46 17.94 -4.31
N THR A 303 -10.25 18.20 -4.80
CA THR A 303 -9.23 18.98 -4.09
C THR A 303 -9.72 20.39 -3.77
N ALA A 304 -10.35 21.07 -4.73
CA ALA A 304 -10.92 22.40 -4.53
C ALA A 304 -12.03 22.41 -3.46
N ARG A 305 -12.81 21.32 -3.39
CA ARG A 305 -13.94 21.21 -2.46
C ARG A 305 -13.52 20.85 -1.04
N ILE A 306 -12.64 19.86 -0.84
CA ILE A 306 -12.37 19.30 0.49
C ILE A 306 -10.89 19.37 0.92
N GLY A 307 -9.96 19.62 -0.01
CA GLY A 307 -8.51 19.51 0.22
C GLY A 307 -7.93 20.49 1.24
N LYS A 308 -8.68 21.53 1.63
CA LYS A 308 -8.29 22.44 2.73
C LYS A 308 -8.56 21.86 4.13
N THR A 309 -9.40 20.83 4.23
CA THR A 309 -9.91 20.32 5.52
C THR A 309 -9.70 18.82 5.70
N LYS A 310 -9.41 18.10 4.63
CA LYS A 310 -9.23 16.65 4.59
C LYS A 310 -7.93 16.31 3.88
N GLN A 311 -7.29 15.22 4.31
CA GLN A 311 -6.20 14.62 3.56
C GLN A 311 -6.77 13.91 2.33
N ILE A 312 -6.19 14.21 1.17
CA ILE A 312 -6.46 13.54 -0.10
C ILE A 312 -5.18 12.82 -0.48
N VAL A 313 -5.26 11.51 -0.64
CA VAL A 313 -4.14 10.62 -0.98
C VAL A 313 -4.38 10.10 -2.39
N GLY A 314 -3.40 10.26 -3.27
CA GLY A 314 -3.41 9.62 -4.59
C GLY A 314 -2.44 8.46 -4.58
N ASP A 315 -2.96 7.24 -4.73
CA ASP A 315 -2.17 6.00 -4.85
C ASP A 315 -1.97 5.65 -6.33
N ASP A 316 -2.98 5.07 -7.00
CA ASP A 316 -3.00 4.82 -8.45
C ASP A 316 -2.78 6.10 -9.27
N LEU A 317 -3.23 7.25 -8.75
CA LEU A 317 -3.04 8.55 -9.38
C LEU A 317 -1.56 8.91 -9.52
N LEU A 318 -0.75 8.60 -8.49
CA LEU A 318 0.63 9.10 -8.37
C LEU A 318 1.69 8.01 -8.50
N VAL A 319 1.34 6.74 -8.24
CA VAL A 319 2.18 5.53 -8.37
C VAL A 319 3.60 5.68 -7.80
N THR A 320 3.72 6.47 -6.72
CA THR A 320 5.02 6.86 -6.12
C THR A 320 6.04 7.38 -7.16
N ASN A 321 5.57 8.11 -8.17
CA ASN A 321 6.37 8.63 -9.28
C ASN A 321 6.41 10.15 -9.28
N ILE A 322 7.62 10.70 -9.18
CA ILE A 322 7.87 12.15 -9.10
C ILE A 322 7.22 12.91 -10.27
N LYS A 323 7.19 12.35 -11.48
CA LYS A 323 6.57 13.03 -12.64
C LYS A 323 5.05 13.19 -12.48
N PHE A 324 4.39 12.20 -11.89
CA PHE A 324 2.96 12.26 -11.62
C PHE A 324 2.66 13.17 -10.43
N LEU A 325 3.51 13.13 -9.40
CA LEU A 325 3.45 14.06 -8.27
C LEU A 325 3.60 15.51 -8.73
N ASP A 326 4.59 15.81 -9.56
CA ASP A 326 4.83 17.15 -10.12
C ASP A 326 3.65 17.64 -10.98
N LYS A 327 2.90 16.72 -11.62
CA LYS A 327 1.68 17.04 -12.38
C LYS A 327 0.48 17.31 -11.46
N GLY A 328 0.43 16.68 -10.29
CA GLY A 328 -0.68 16.77 -9.34
C GLY A 328 -0.59 17.93 -8.35
N ILE A 329 0.54 18.64 -8.29
CA ILE A 329 0.78 19.79 -7.40
C ILE A 329 0.64 21.13 -8.16
#